data_AF-C1E092-F1
#
_entry.id   AF-C1E092-F1
#
_cell.length_a   1.000
_cell.length_b   1.000
_cell.length_c   1.000
_cell.angle_alpha   90.00
_cell.angle_beta   90.00
_cell.angle_gamma   90.00
#
_symmetry.space_group_name_H-M   'P 1'
#
loop_
_entity.id
_entity.type
_entity.pdbx_description
1 polymer ?
#
loop_
_entity_poly.entity_id
_entity_poly.type
_entity_poly.pdbx_seq_one_letter_code
_entity_poly.pdbx_strand_id
1 'polypeptide(L)'
;MPHLLGHVAFGTPLPTSYLPSLPPGAGGAWPATPARTSPEDAAATRAPRTPRVSGSRANGSPVPRRPKRKFRKSVTLDPDKVAQLGLKPGKNVIAFSFSSRVWGRQEVQAHAYLWDWNAKIVVSDVDGTITKSDLRGHVAAMVGKDWNHEGVAQLYNNIRDNGYQLMFLSSRAISHSKGTRRYLEKLTQDGETLTQGPVMLAPDPLSTALYREVVVRRPQEFKMRCLRTIRELFPADWNPFYAGFGNRETDTVSYAHVGVPAGRNFTINPKSEVYAATTRHTKTYSLAGINELCDEMFPPVARHRRTRSGAADLTHCDAFADSNYWGKGFMNIDDSELP
;
A
#
# COMPACT_ATOMS: atom_id res chain seq x y z
N MET A 1 18.77 -3.02 -20.25
CA MET A 1 18.07 -2.56 -19.03
C MET A 1 17.28 -3.71 -18.43
N PRO A 2 17.33 -3.89 -17.10
CA PRO A 2 16.15 -4.34 -16.37
C PRO A 2 15.90 -3.42 -15.16
N HIS A 3 14.84 -2.61 -15.21
CA HIS A 3 14.35 -1.87 -14.05
C HIS A 3 13.27 -2.71 -13.36
N LEU A 4 13.47 -3.09 -12.09
CA LEU A 4 12.38 -3.61 -11.28
C LEU A 4 12.67 -3.50 -9.77
N LEU A 5 12.00 -2.56 -9.10
CA LEU A 5 11.35 -2.87 -7.83
C LEU A 5 10.17 -1.91 -7.65
N GLY A 6 8.98 -2.48 -7.41
CA GLY A 6 7.79 -1.69 -7.06
C GLY A 6 7.81 -1.28 -5.59
N HIS A 7 6.74 -0.61 -5.15
CA HIS A 7 6.57 -0.24 -3.74
C HIS A 7 6.67 -1.47 -2.83
N VAL A 8 7.62 -1.43 -1.90
CA VAL A 8 7.78 -2.50 -0.90
C VAL A 8 7.08 -2.04 0.38
N ALA A 9 5.89 -2.58 0.58
CA ALA A 9 5.06 -2.39 1.75
C ALA A 9 5.51 -3.41 2.82
N PHE A 10 5.95 -2.93 3.99
CA PHE A 10 6.51 -3.77 5.07
C PHE A 10 5.55 -3.84 6.26
N GLY A 11 5.00 -5.03 6.55
CA GLY A 11 4.21 -5.26 7.75
C GLY A 11 5.10 -5.43 8.98
N THR A 12 4.75 -4.77 10.08
CA THR A 12 5.35 -5.00 11.39
C THR A 12 4.64 -6.16 12.11
N PRO A 13 5.34 -7.00 12.87
CA PRO A 13 4.69 -8.03 13.68
C PRO A 13 3.93 -7.41 14.87
N LEU A 14 2.77 -8.00 15.20
CA LEU A 14 1.99 -7.65 16.39
C LEU A 14 2.78 -7.90 17.70
N PRO A 15 2.48 -7.17 18.79
CA PRO A 15 2.98 -7.49 20.12
C PRO A 15 2.58 -8.91 20.57
N THR A 16 3.49 -9.63 21.22
CA THR A 16 3.29 -11.01 21.67
C THR A 16 2.14 -11.20 22.68
N SER A 17 1.58 -10.11 23.21
CA SER A 17 0.39 -10.12 24.07
C SER A 17 -0.95 -10.30 23.33
N TYR A 18 -0.96 -10.23 22.00
CA TYR A 18 -2.18 -10.39 21.18
C TYR A 18 -2.15 -11.68 20.33
N LEU A 19 -2.34 -12.82 21.01
CA LEU A 19 -2.70 -14.09 20.37
C LEU A 19 -4.04 -14.58 20.95
N PRO A 20 -5.15 -14.57 20.18
CA PRO A 20 -6.38 -15.22 20.60
C PRO A 20 -6.18 -16.75 20.64
N SER A 21 -6.66 -17.40 21.69
CA SER A 21 -6.53 -18.84 21.88
C SER A 21 -7.37 -19.64 20.89
N LEU A 22 -6.72 -20.48 20.09
CA LEU A 22 -7.39 -21.47 19.23
C LEU A 22 -8.01 -22.59 20.08
N PRO A 23 -9.31 -22.90 19.95
CA PRO A 23 -9.91 -24.08 20.56
C PRO A 23 -9.50 -25.36 19.82
N PRO A 24 -9.37 -26.51 20.51
CA PRO A 24 -8.84 -27.72 19.91
C PRO A 24 -9.91 -28.62 19.27
N GLY A 25 -9.62 -29.09 18.04
CA GLY A 25 -10.03 -30.42 17.57
C GLY A 25 -11.31 -30.54 16.74
N ALA A 26 -11.13 -30.84 15.44
CA ALA A 26 -12.05 -31.64 14.65
C ALA A 26 -11.22 -32.42 13.60
N GLY A 27 -11.20 -33.75 13.67
CA GLY A 27 -10.41 -34.62 12.79
C GLY A 27 -11.25 -35.28 11.69
N GLY A 28 -10.63 -35.60 10.56
CA GLY A 28 -11.31 -36.29 9.44
C GLY A 28 -10.38 -36.71 8.31
N ALA A 29 -9.90 -37.96 8.35
CA ALA A 29 -9.50 -38.71 7.15
C ALA A 29 -10.79 -39.25 6.45
N TRP A 30 -10.84 -39.76 5.22
CA TRP A 30 -9.95 -40.71 4.54
C TRP A 30 -9.87 -40.46 2.99
N PRO A 31 -9.90 -41.44 2.05
CA PRO A 31 -8.73 -41.78 1.24
C PRO A 31 -8.97 -41.65 -0.29
N ALA A 32 -8.12 -42.28 -1.12
CA ALA A 32 -8.16 -42.15 -2.59
C ALA A 32 -8.18 -43.49 -3.35
N THR A 33 -8.77 -43.46 -4.57
CA THR A 33 -8.55 -44.38 -5.74
C THR A 33 -8.96 -45.88 -5.64
N PRO A 34 -9.10 -46.65 -6.76
CA PRO A 34 -9.42 -46.32 -8.18
C PRO A 34 -10.33 -47.32 -8.98
N ALA A 35 -10.61 -46.97 -10.26
CA ALA A 35 -10.68 -47.84 -11.49
C ALA A 35 -11.88 -48.76 -11.86
N ARG A 36 -12.28 -48.73 -13.17
CA ARG A 36 -12.55 -49.86 -14.12
C ARG A 36 -13.01 -49.35 -15.53
N THR A 37 -12.37 -49.72 -16.66
CA THR A 37 -12.65 -50.81 -17.66
C THR A 37 -14.04 -50.77 -18.33
N SER A 38 -14.31 -50.95 -19.64
CA SER A 38 -13.58 -51.14 -20.94
C SER A 38 -14.67 -51.04 -22.10
N PRO A 39 -14.56 -51.45 -23.41
CA PRO A 39 -13.48 -52.04 -24.25
C PRO A 39 -13.36 -51.45 -25.71
N GLU A 40 -12.73 -52.21 -26.63
CA GLU A 40 -12.88 -52.35 -28.12
C GLU A 40 -12.80 -51.14 -29.10
N ASP A 41 -12.14 -51.19 -30.28
CA ASP A 41 -11.06 -52.05 -30.87
C ASP A 41 -10.45 -51.26 -32.10
N ALA A 42 -9.75 -51.70 -33.18
CA ALA A 42 -9.31 -52.99 -33.75
C ALA A 42 -8.13 -52.84 -34.75
N ALA A 43 -7.30 -53.89 -34.93
CA ALA A 43 -6.43 -54.24 -36.10
C ALA A 43 -5.37 -53.20 -36.61
N ALA A 44 -4.22 -53.52 -37.23
CA ALA A 44 -3.37 -54.72 -37.48
C ALA A 44 -1.88 -54.21 -37.56
N THR A 45 -0.76 -54.95 -37.63
CA THR A 45 -0.36 -56.11 -38.47
C THR A 45 0.92 -56.77 -37.87
N ARG A 46 1.23 -58.03 -38.22
CA ARG A 46 2.37 -58.83 -37.67
C ARG A 46 3.67 -58.73 -38.48
N ALA A 47 4.81 -58.88 -37.81
CA ALA A 47 6.06 -59.42 -38.35
C ALA A 47 6.86 -60.17 -37.25
N PRO A 48 7.28 -61.44 -37.42
CA PRO A 48 7.94 -62.22 -36.36
C PRO A 48 9.44 -62.46 -36.58
N ARG A 49 10.27 -62.32 -35.52
CA ARG A 49 11.62 -62.92 -35.42
C ARG A 49 11.89 -63.45 -34.01
N THR A 50 12.90 -64.32 -33.89
CA THR A 50 13.11 -65.28 -32.79
C THR A 50 13.73 -64.70 -31.50
N PRO A 51 13.56 -65.37 -30.34
CA PRO A 51 14.00 -64.88 -29.05
C PRO A 51 15.53 -64.97 -28.85
N ARG A 52 16.08 -64.15 -27.95
CA ARG A 52 17.47 -64.28 -27.47
C ARG A 52 17.55 -64.18 -25.94
N VAL A 53 18.41 -65.03 -25.39
CA VAL A 53 18.56 -65.40 -23.97
C VAL A 53 18.66 -64.21 -23.00
N SER A 54 18.08 -64.40 -21.82
CA SER A 54 18.12 -63.50 -20.66
C SER A 54 19.54 -63.19 -20.15
N GLY A 55 19.88 -61.90 -20.05
CA GLY A 55 20.95 -61.40 -19.17
C GLY A 55 20.36 -60.85 -17.86
N SER A 56 21.01 -61.10 -16.73
CA SER A 56 20.51 -60.71 -15.41
C SER A 56 20.69 -59.22 -15.08
N ARG A 57 19.91 -58.71 -14.12
CA ARG A 57 20.00 -57.34 -13.62
C ARG A 57 21.35 -57.07 -12.95
N ALA A 58 22.02 -56.00 -13.35
CA ALA A 58 22.80 -55.19 -12.41
C ALA A 58 21.89 -54.05 -11.89
N ASN A 59 21.62 -54.01 -10.59
CA ASN A 59 20.78 -52.96 -10.00
C ASN A 59 21.54 -51.64 -9.94
N GLY A 60 21.34 -50.76 -10.93
CA GLY A 60 21.72 -49.35 -10.84
C GLY A 60 20.84 -48.64 -9.80
N SER A 61 21.33 -48.49 -8.57
CA SER A 61 20.64 -47.77 -7.49
C SER A 61 20.19 -46.38 -7.94
N PRO A 62 18.91 -45.98 -7.72
CA PRO A 62 18.44 -44.65 -8.12
C PRO A 62 19.21 -43.56 -7.37
N VAL A 63 20.10 -42.85 -8.06
CA VAL A 63 20.84 -41.71 -7.48
C VAL A 63 19.81 -40.69 -6.99
N PRO A 64 19.79 -40.34 -5.68
CA PRO A 64 18.77 -39.46 -5.12
C PRO A 64 18.86 -38.08 -5.78
N ARG A 65 17.88 -37.78 -6.64
CA ARG A 65 17.83 -36.54 -7.41
C ARG A 65 17.69 -35.38 -6.42
N ARG A 66 18.78 -34.62 -6.19
CA ARG A 66 18.81 -33.48 -5.25
C ARG A 66 17.54 -32.63 -5.41
N PRO A 67 16.81 -32.32 -4.33
CA PRO A 67 15.52 -31.66 -4.43
C PRO A 67 15.68 -30.32 -5.14
N LYS A 68 14.99 -30.15 -6.29
CA LYS A 68 15.02 -28.91 -7.06
C LYS A 68 14.42 -27.79 -6.21
N ARG A 69 15.26 -26.88 -5.72
CA ARG A 69 14.84 -25.69 -4.95
C ARG A 69 13.84 -24.88 -5.79
N LYS A 70 12.56 -24.92 -5.43
CA LYS A 70 11.52 -24.07 -6.02
C LYS A 70 11.67 -22.67 -5.40
N PHE A 71 12.04 -21.68 -6.21
CA PHE A 71 12.10 -20.29 -5.77
C PHE A 71 10.78 -19.58 -6.09
N ARG A 72 10.10 -19.06 -5.08
CA ARG A 72 8.96 -18.14 -5.24
C ARG A 72 9.50 -16.72 -5.29
N LYS A 73 9.15 -15.95 -6.33
CA LYS A 73 9.39 -14.49 -6.33
C LYS A 73 8.43 -13.84 -5.34
N SER A 74 8.91 -12.89 -4.54
CA SER A 74 8.09 -12.06 -3.65
C SER A 74 8.40 -10.58 -3.91
N VAL A 75 7.41 -9.72 -3.67
CA VAL A 75 7.59 -8.26 -3.60
C VAL A 75 7.53 -7.73 -2.17
N THR A 76 7.15 -8.57 -1.20
CA THR A 76 7.23 -8.31 0.24
C THR A 76 8.37 -9.13 0.86
N LEU A 77 8.96 -8.61 1.95
CA LEU A 77 9.89 -9.36 2.80
C LEU A 77 9.15 -10.02 3.96
N ASP A 78 9.66 -11.16 4.41
CA ASP A 78 9.21 -11.83 5.64
C ASP A 78 9.60 -10.98 6.88
N PRO A 79 8.83 -10.96 7.98
CA PRO A 79 9.06 -10.05 9.12
C PRO A 79 10.47 -10.09 9.70
N ASP A 80 11.08 -11.28 9.83
CA ASP A 80 12.47 -11.43 10.32
C ASP A 80 13.49 -10.67 9.47
N LYS A 81 13.24 -10.60 8.15
CA LYS A 81 14.10 -9.88 7.20
C LYS A 81 13.85 -8.37 7.25
N VAL A 82 12.64 -7.94 7.60
CA VAL A 82 12.34 -6.52 7.88
C VAL A 82 13.06 -6.08 9.16
N ALA A 83 13.03 -6.89 10.22
CA ALA A 83 13.76 -6.63 11.45
C ALA A 83 15.28 -6.53 11.22
N GLN A 84 15.84 -7.41 10.37
CA GLN A 84 17.26 -7.37 9.96
C GLN A 84 17.68 -6.10 9.20
N LEU A 85 16.75 -5.26 8.70
CA LEU A 85 17.08 -3.97 8.11
C LEU A 85 17.46 -2.89 9.14
N GLY A 86 17.17 -3.10 10.43
CA GLY A 86 17.51 -2.16 11.49
C GLY A 86 16.84 -0.78 11.36
N LEU A 87 15.64 -0.74 10.76
CA LEU A 87 14.90 0.50 10.51
C LEU A 87 14.59 1.25 11.81
N LYS A 88 14.73 2.58 11.78
CA LYS A 88 14.32 3.49 12.86
C LYS A 88 12.89 4.00 12.59
N PRO A 89 12.12 4.41 13.62
CA PRO A 89 10.82 5.06 13.40
C PRO A 89 10.93 6.27 12.46
N GLY A 90 9.96 6.43 11.56
CA GLY A 90 9.95 7.48 10.54
C GLY A 90 10.71 7.14 9.24
N LYS A 91 11.22 8.16 8.56
CA LYS A 91 11.89 8.09 7.24
C LYS A 91 13.31 7.51 7.36
N ASN A 92 13.55 6.37 6.70
CA ASN A 92 14.86 5.75 6.49
C ASN A 92 15.23 5.83 5.00
N VAL A 93 16.53 5.87 4.69
CA VAL A 93 17.04 5.68 3.32
C VAL A 93 17.64 4.27 3.22
N ILE A 94 17.18 3.50 2.23
CA ILE A 94 17.70 2.17 1.92
C ILE A 94 18.28 2.15 0.51
N ALA A 95 19.22 1.24 0.25
CA ALA A 95 19.99 1.18 -0.99
C ALA A 95 19.94 -0.22 -1.62
N PHE A 96 19.46 -0.30 -2.86
CA PHE A 96 19.52 -1.50 -3.69
C PHE A 96 20.80 -1.46 -4.54
N SER A 97 21.86 -2.09 -4.06
CA SER A 97 23.10 -2.28 -4.81
C SER A 97 23.01 -3.51 -5.72
N PHE A 98 23.38 -3.37 -6.99
CA PHE A 98 23.52 -4.48 -7.95
C PHE A 98 24.86 -4.40 -8.67
N SER A 99 25.52 -5.55 -8.87
CA SER A 99 26.82 -5.63 -9.54
C SER A 99 26.72 -6.40 -10.84
N SER A 100 27.27 -5.84 -11.92
CA SER A 100 27.33 -6.45 -13.25
C SER A 100 28.74 -6.38 -13.84
N ARG A 101 29.07 -7.32 -14.74
CA ARG A 101 30.40 -7.36 -15.39
C ARG A 101 30.68 -6.17 -16.30
N VAL A 102 29.64 -5.50 -16.82
CA VAL A 102 29.77 -4.40 -17.79
C VAL A 102 29.74 -3.03 -17.12
N TRP A 103 28.92 -2.86 -16.09
CA TRP A 103 28.65 -1.55 -15.46
C TRP A 103 29.17 -1.45 -14.01
N GLY A 104 29.96 -2.43 -13.55
CA GLY A 104 30.45 -2.48 -12.17
C GLY A 104 29.33 -2.63 -11.14
N ARG A 105 29.56 -2.10 -9.93
CA ARG A 105 28.52 -1.93 -8.90
C ARG A 105 27.74 -0.63 -9.18
N GLN A 106 26.43 -0.75 -9.17
CA GLN A 106 25.46 0.31 -9.34
C GLN A 106 24.51 0.32 -8.12
N GLU A 107 23.91 1.46 -7.81
CA GLU A 107 23.04 1.61 -6.64
C GLU A 107 21.79 2.44 -6.95
N VAL A 108 20.65 2.01 -6.42
CA VAL A 108 19.38 2.76 -6.46
C VAL A 108 18.86 2.95 -5.05
N GLN A 109 18.65 4.20 -4.64
CA GLN A 109 18.17 4.52 -3.30
C GLN A 109 16.64 4.66 -3.25
N ALA A 110 16.05 4.26 -2.14
CA ALA A 110 14.63 4.38 -1.85
C ALA A 110 14.40 4.87 -0.41
N HIS A 111 13.22 5.42 -0.14
CA HIS A 111 12.79 5.74 1.22
C HIS A 111 11.96 4.58 1.77
N ALA A 112 12.28 4.12 2.97
CA ALA A 112 11.47 3.17 3.74
C ALA A 112 10.95 3.87 5.00
N TYR A 113 9.67 3.71 5.29
CA TYR A 113 9.04 4.34 6.45
C TYR A 113 8.63 3.26 7.46
N LEU A 114 8.99 3.46 8.73
CA LEU A 114 8.55 2.62 9.84
C LEU A 114 7.58 3.41 10.71
N TRP A 115 6.37 2.87 10.87
CA TRP A 115 5.31 3.43 11.69
C TRP A 115 4.84 2.39 12.72
N ASP A 116 4.32 2.87 13.85
CA ASP A 116 3.67 2.01 14.84
C ASP A 116 2.32 1.49 14.32
N TRP A 117 1.89 0.33 14.84
CA TRP A 117 0.67 -0.36 14.42
C TRP A 117 -0.62 0.46 14.62
N ASN A 118 -0.60 1.45 15.52
CA ASN A 118 -1.71 2.36 15.82
C ASN A 118 -1.59 3.73 15.13
N ALA A 119 -0.76 3.84 14.08
CA ALA A 119 -0.64 5.07 13.31
C ALA A 119 -1.98 5.46 12.66
N LYS A 120 -2.34 6.74 12.80
CA LYS A 120 -3.48 7.37 12.10
C LYS A 120 -2.94 8.11 10.87
N ILE A 121 -3.21 7.58 9.68
CA ILE A 121 -2.73 8.06 8.38
C ILE A 121 -3.73 9.05 7.78
N VAL A 122 -3.23 10.17 7.28
CA VAL A 122 -3.95 11.10 6.40
C VAL A 122 -3.37 11.00 5.01
N VAL A 123 -4.23 10.67 4.02
CA VAL A 123 -3.83 10.52 2.62
C VAL A 123 -4.06 11.82 1.86
N SER A 124 -3.16 12.18 0.95
CA SER A 124 -3.33 13.29 0.02
C SER A 124 -2.97 12.83 -1.39
N ASP A 125 -3.80 13.12 -2.41
CA ASP A 125 -3.29 13.16 -3.79
C ASP A 125 -2.36 14.37 -3.96
N VAL A 126 -1.43 14.33 -4.90
CA VAL A 126 -0.52 15.45 -5.19
C VAL A 126 -1.06 16.30 -6.32
N ASP A 127 -1.49 15.65 -7.40
CA ASP A 127 -1.97 16.29 -8.61
C ASP A 127 -3.36 16.90 -8.39
N GLY A 128 -3.49 18.19 -8.70
CA GLY A 128 -4.74 18.95 -8.57
C GLY A 128 -5.27 19.14 -7.14
N THR A 129 -4.56 18.59 -6.13
CA THR A 129 -4.90 18.66 -4.70
C THR A 129 -3.88 19.47 -3.91
N ILE A 130 -2.58 19.30 -4.22
CA ILE A 130 -1.51 20.19 -3.73
C ILE A 130 -1.18 21.23 -4.82
N THR A 131 -1.12 20.82 -6.08
CA THR A 131 -1.12 21.74 -7.23
C THR A 131 -2.53 22.22 -7.56
N LYS A 132 -2.70 23.48 -7.99
CA LYS A 132 -3.99 24.07 -8.41
C LYS A 132 -4.57 23.50 -9.71
N SER A 133 -3.85 22.60 -10.38
CA SER A 133 -4.28 22.00 -11.64
C SER A 133 -3.73 20.59 -11.84
N ASP A 134 -4.51 19.78 -12.56
CA ASP A 134 -4.08 18.56 -13.20
C ASP A 134 -3.26 18.90 -14.46
N LEU A 135 -2.01 18.43 -14.51
CA LEU A 135 -1.07 18.56 -15.64
C LEU A 135 -0.80 19.98 -16.19
N ARG A 136 0.38 20.52 -15.84
CA ARG A 136 1.39 20.82 -16.87
C ARG A 136 2.70 20.11 -16.53
N GLY A 137 3.35 19.55 -17.55
CA GLY A 137 4.40 18.54 -17.37
C GLY A 137 5.73 19.10 -16.85
N HIS A 138 6.36 18.36 -15.93
CA HIS A 138 7.77 18.37 -15.52
C HIS A 138 8.41 19.66 -14.98
N VAL A 139 7.93 20.87 -15.30
CA VAL A 139 8.61 22.13 -14.99
C VAL A 139 7.66 23.20 -14.43
N ALA A 140 7.26 23.02 -13.17
CA ALA A 140 6.74 24.11 -12.31
C ALA A 140 7.84 24.71 -11.40
N ALA A 141 9.11 24.35 -11.64
CA ALA A 141 10.27 24.76 -10.83
C ALA A 141 10.94 26.07 -11.33
N MET A 142 10.29 26.79 -12.26
CA MET A 142 10.72 28.07 -12.81
C MET A 142 9.49 28.96 -13.06
N VAL A 143 9.65 30.28 -12.92
CA VAL A 143 8.60 31.30 -13.10
C VAL A 143 7.48 31.30 -12.04
N GLY A 144 7.85 31.70 -10.82
CA GLY A 144 7.35 32.97 -10.23
C GLY A 144 5.84 33.18 -10.05
N LYS A 145 5.02 32.14 -9.97
CA LYS A 145 3.59 32.26 -9.61
C LYS A 145 3.12 31.01 -8.87
N ASP A 146 2.25 31.17 -7.88
CA ASP A 146 1.90 30.09 -6.96
C ASP A 146 0.90 29.10 -7.54
N TRP A 147 1.45 28.12 -8.26
CA TRP A 147 0.77 26.94 -8.83
C TRP A 147 0.24 25.96 -7.77
N ASN A 148 0.42 26.23 -6.48
CA ASN A 148 0.02 25.37 -5.36
C ASN A 148 -1.16 25.99 -4.62
N HIS A 149 -2.00 25.18 -3.96
CA HIS A 149 -3.05 25.72 -3.09
C HIS A 149 -2.45 26.40 -1.85
N GLU A 150 -2.98 27.56 -1.47
CA GLU A 150 -2.43 28.41 -0.42
C GLU A 150 -2.75 27.86 0.97
N GLY A 151 -1.77 27.86 1.89
CA GLY A 151 -1.92 27.26 3.22
C GLY A 151 -1.91 25.73 3.28
N VAL A 152 -1.79 25.00 2.15
CA VAL A 152 -1.80 23.52 2.16
C VAL A 152 -0.62 22.92 2.92
N ALA A 153 0.55 23.55 2.86
CA ALA A 153 1.72 23.13 3.63
C ALA A 153 1.54 23.33 5.14
N GLN A 154 0.95 24.46 5.54
CA GLN A 154 0.64 24.78 6.93
C GLN A 154 -0.40 23.80 7.51
N LEU A 155 -1.47 23.52 6.76
CA LEU A 155 -2.49 22.53 7.16
C LEU A 155 -1.87 21.14 7.38
N TYR A 156 -1.04 20.65 6.45
CA TYR A 156 -0.44 19.33 6.59
C TYR A 156 0.66 19.28 7.67
N ASN A 157 1.28 20.41 8.00
CA ASN A 157 2.18 20.56 9.15
C ASN A 157 1.40 20.49 10.47
N ASN A 158 0.29 21.21 10.60
CA ASN A 158 -0.57 21.15 11.79
C ASN A 158 -1.13 19.72 12.02
N ILE A 159 -1.60 19.06 10.95
CA ILE A 159 -2.04 17.65 10.98
C ILE A 159 -0.89 16.72 11.45
N ARG A 160 0.36 16.92 10.98
CA ARG A 160 1.53 16.17 11.46
C ARG A 160 1.75 16.39 12.96
N ASP A 161 1.70 17.62 13.43
CA ASP A 161 2.09 17.95 14.80
C ASP A 161 1.08 17.44 15.84
N ASN A 162 -0.19 17.36 15.44
CA ASN A 162 -1.24 16.61 16.14
C ASN A 162 -1.05 15.08 16.10
N GLY A 163 0.04 14.57 15.50
CA GLY A 163 0.50 13.19 15.60
C GLY A 163 0.11 12.29 14.42
N TYR A 164 -0.59 12.80 13.42
CA TYR A 164 -0.99 12.03 12.24
C TYR A 164 0.17 11.83 11.27
N GLN A 165 0.13 10.72 10.51
CA GLN A 165 1.12 10.41 9.49
C GLN A 165 0.61 10.79 8.10
N LEU A 166 1.29 11.71 7.41
CA LEU A 166 0.93 12.06 6.03
C LEU A 166 1.45 11.01 5.04
N MET A 167 0.61 10.61 4.09
CA MET A 167 0.99 9.80 2.94
C MET A 167 0.53 10.47 1.65
N PHE A 168 1.45 10.67 0.72
CA PHE A 168 1.17 11.23 -0.60
C PHE A 168 0.95 10.12 -1.62
N LEU A 169 -0.09 10.27 -2.43
CA LEU A 169 -0.46 9.42 -3.54
C LEU A 169 -0.40 10.26 -4.83
N SER A 170 -0.07 9.67 -5.97
CA SER A 170 -0.14 10.36 -7.26
C SER A 170 -0.27 9.35 -8.39
N SER A 171 -1.04 9.71 -9.41
CA SER A 171 -1.20 8.93 -10.65
C SER A 171 0.03 9.02 -11.58
N ARG A 172 1.03 9.85 -11.25
CA ARG A 172 2.29 9.94 -12.00
C ARG A 172 3.07 8.62 -11.95
N ALA A 173 3.64 8.26 -13.09
CA ALA A 173 4.48 7.07 -13.24
C ALA A 173 5.75 7.14 -12.35
N ILE A 174 6.17 5.99 -11.81
CA ILE A 174 7.29 5.87 -10.86
C ILE A 174 8.65 6.28 -11.47
N SER A 175 8.81 6.23 -12.78
CA SER A 175 9.91 6.87 -13.53
C SER A 175 10.09 8.37 -13.21
N HIS A 176 9.03 9.08 -12.86
CA HIS A 176 9.07 10.49 -12.44
C HIS A 176 9.22 10.70 -10.92
N SER A 177 9.41 9.62 -10.14
CA SER A 177 9.48 9.65 -8.67
C SER A 177 10.47 10.66 -8.09
N LYS A 178 11.68 10.77 -8.67
CA LYS A 178 12.70 11.75 -8.26
C LYS A 178 12.22 13.20 -8.43
N GLY A 179 11.40 13.47 -9.45
CA GLY A 179 10.79 14.79 -9.67
C GLY A 179 9.72 15.11 -8.63
N THR A 180 8.72 14.22 -8.48
CA THR A 180 7.61 14.42 -7.53
C THR A 180 8.09 14.49 -6.08
N ARG A 181 9.04 13.63 -5.66
CA ARG A 181 9.64 13.72 -4.31
C ARG A 181 10.38 15.03 -4.10
N ARG A 182 11.25 15.44 -5.03
CA ARG A 182 12.01 16.70 -4.96
C ARG A 182 11.13 17.95 -4.97
N TYR A 183 9.93 17.87 -5.55
CA TYR A 183 8.91 18.92 -5.46
C TYR A 183 8.32 19.01 -4.06
N LEU A 184 7.84 17.89 -3.49
CA LEU A 184 7.30 17.85 -2.12
C LEU A 184 8.36 18.17 -1.04
N GLU A 185 9.62 17.75 -1.25
CA GLU A 185 10.78 18.08 -0.41
C GLU A 185 11.25 19.56 -0.53
N LYS A 186 10.59 20.35 -1.39
CA LYS A 186 10.89 21.78 -1.64
C LYS A 186 9.66 22.68 -1.63
N LEU A 187 8.47 22.16 -1.33
CA LEU A 187 7.27 22.99 -1.21
C LEU A 187 7.33 23.75 0.11
N THR A 188 7.55 25.05 0.03
CA THR A 188 7.59 25.97 1.17
C THR A 188 6.52 27.04 0.98
N GLN A 189 5.74 27.32 2.03
CA GLN A 189 4.76 28.41 2.09
C GLN A 189 4.97 29.15 3.42
N ASP A 190 4.99 30.47 3.39
CA ASP A 190 5.06 31.33 4.59
C ASP A 190 6.24 31.01 5.54
N GLY A 191 7.33 30.50 4.96
CA GLY A 191 8.55 30.06 5.68
C GLY A 191 8.56 28.58 6.08
N GLU A 192 7.39 27.93 6.15
CA GLU A 192 7.28 26.51 6.49
C GLU A 192 7.42 25.59 5.27
N THR A 193 8.22 24.53 5.40
CA THR A 193 8.31 23.48 4.38
C THR A 193 7.32 22.37 4.69
N LEU A 194 6.70 21.81 3.64
CA LEU A 194 5.74 20.71 3.70
C LEU A 194 6.30 19.50 4.47
N THR A 195 5.48 18.94 5.36
CA THR A 195 5.74 17.67 6.05
C THR A 195 6.10 16.51 5.08
N GLN A 196 6.90 15.58 5.57
CA GLN A 196 7.54 14.55 4.74
C GLN A 196 6.95 13.16 5.00
N GLY A 197 6.34 12.57 3.97
CA GLY A 197 5.67 11.26 4.02
C GLY A 197 6.07 10.34 2.86
N PRO A 198 5.63 9.07 2.85
CA PRO A 198 5.78 8.20 1.69
C PRO A 198 5.10 8.82 0.46
N VAL A 199 5.67 8.60 -0.72
CA VAL A 199 5.12 9.08 -2.00
C VAL A 199 4.84 7.88 -2.90
N MET A 200 3.58 7.48 -2.91
CA MET A 200 3.04 6.35 -3.68
C MET A 200 2.71 6.81 -5.09
N LEU A 201 3.16 6.04 -6.09
CA LEU A 201 3.19 6.43 -7.50
C LEU A 201 2.72 5.28 -8.40
N ALA A 202 2.09 5.60 -9.53
CA ALA A 202 1.66 4.59 -10.48
C ALA A 202 2.88 3.77 -11.00
N PRO A 203 2.77 2.44 -11.14
CA PRO A 203 3.85 1.64 -11.71
C PRO A 203 4.10 2.00 -13.18
N ASP A 204 5.36 1.98 -13.62
CA ASP A 204 5.70 2.22 -15.01
C ASP A 204 5.10 1.11 -15.92
N PRO A 205 4.77 1.40 -17.20
CA PRO A 205 4.24 0.41 -18.12
C PRO A 205 5.23 -0.71 -18.46
N LEU A 206 5.26 -1.79 -17.65
CA LEU A 206 6.06 -2.98 -17.91
C LEU A 206 5.59 -3.77 -19.15
N SER A 207 4.36 -3.54 -19.62
CA SER A 207 3.95 -3.88 -20.98
C SER A 207 2.85 -2.92 -21.48
N THR A 208 2.91 -2.54 -22.75
CA THR A 208 1.97 -1.59 -23.38
C THR A 208 0.55 -2.14 -23.49
N ALA A 209 0.39 -3.47 -23.46
CA ALA A 209 -0.90 -4.15 -23.51
C ALA A 209 -1.63 -4.09 -22.16
N LEU A 210 -1.03 -4.63 -21.09
CA LEU A 210 -1.66 -4.72 -19.77
C LEU A 210 -1.95 -3.32 -19.18
N TYR A 211 -1.08 -2.34 -19.48
CA TYR A 211 -1.27 -0.96 -19.03
C TYR A 211 -2.43 -0.24 -19.75
N ARG A 212 -2.65 -0.52 -21.05
CA ARG A 212 -3.78 0.04 -21.83
C ARG A 212 -5.14 -0.45 -21.36
N GLU A 213 -5.20 -1.67 -20.84
CA GLU A 213 -6.45 -2.31 -20.43
C GLU A 213 -6.88 -1.90 -19.01
N VAL A 214 -5.92 -1.88 -18.06
CA VAL A 214 -6.18 -1.59 -16.65
C VAL A 214 -5.96 -0.10 -16.34
N VAL A 215 -4.70 0.36 -16.39
CA VAL A 215 -4.31 1.67 -15.82
C VAL A 215 -4.79 2.85 -16.65
N VAL A 216 -4.80 2.74 -17.98
CA VAL A 216 -5.31 3.82 -18.88
C VAL A 216 -6.83 3.98 -18.80
N ARG A 217 -7.58 2.91 -18.50
CA ARG A 217 -9.05 2.95 -18.43
C ARG A 217 -9.58 3.24 -17.03
N ARG A 218 -8.87 2.83 -15.97
CA ARG A 218 -9.33 2.94 -14.59
C ARG A 218 -8.20 3.38 -13.62
N PRO A 219 -7.72 4.64 -13.68
CA PRO A 219 -6.69 5.14 -12.77
C PRO A 219 -7.06 5.01 -11.27
N GLN A 220 -8.35 4.98 -10.95
CA GLN A 220 -8.87 4.70 -9.60
C GLN A 220 -8.54 3.29 -9.09
N GLU A 221 -8.42 2.27 -9.95
CA GLU A 221 -8.03 0.92 -9.52
C GLU A 221 -6.60 0.90 -8.97
N PHE A 222 -5.69 1.72 -9.51
CA PHE A 222 -4.36 1.88 -8.91
C PHE A 222 -4.46 2.49 -7.51
N LYS A 223 -5.24 3.57 -7.32
CA LYS A 223 -5.41 4.22 -6.01
C LYS A 223 -6.00 3.25 -4.99
N MET A 224 -7.14 2.62 -5.31
CA MET A 224 -7.80 1.62 -4.46
C MET A 224 -6.88 0.45 -4.10
N ARG A 225 -6.18 -0.14 -5.09
CA ARG A 225 -5.25 -1.25 -4.85
C ARG A 225 -4.06 -0.84 -3.98
N CYS A 226 -3.49 0.35 -4.24
CA CYS A 226 -2.37 0.87 -3.46
C CYS A 226 -2.75 1.07 -1.99
N LEU A 227 -3.91 1.69 -1.74
CA LEU A 227 -4.44 1.89 -0.39
C LEU A 227 -4.79 0.56 0.29
N ARG A 228 -5.40 -0.39 -0.43
CA ARG A 228 -5.72 -1.74 0.08
C ARG A 228 -4.44 -2.47 0.54
N THR A 229 -3.37 -2.47 -0.27
CA THR A 229 -2.08 -3.06 0.10
C THR A 229 -1.40 -2.36 1.29
N ILE A 230 -1.65 -1.07 1.53
CA ILE A 230 -1.20 -0.39 2.76
C ILE A 230 -2.09 -0.79 3.95
N ARG A 231 -3.42 -0.89 3.79
CA ARG A 231 -4.35 -1.37 4.83
C ARG A 231 -4.00 -2.78 5.34
N GLU A 232 -3.54 -3.64 4.43
CA GLU A 232 -3.10 -5.02 4.68
C GLU A 232 -1.79 -5.12 5.50
N LEU A 233 -1.06 -4.01 5.72
CA LEU A 233 0.10 -3.98 6.62
C LEU A 233 -0.29 -3.86 8.10
N PHE A 234 -1.50 -3.41 8.38
CA PHE A 234 -2.00 -3.07 9.71
C PHE A 234 -2.91 -4.18 10.26
N PRO A 235 -3.10 -4.26 11.59
CA PRO A 235 -3.98 -5.25 12.21
C PRO A 235 -5.39 -5.25 11.59
N ALA A 236 -6.03 -6.41 11.51
CA ALA A 236 -7.33 -6.54 10.84
C ALA A 236 -8.43 -5.70 11.53
N ASP A 237 -8.32 -5.54 12.84
CA ASP A 237 -9.15 -4.72 13.73
C ASP A 237 -8.80 -3.21 13.74
N TRP A 238 -7.63 -2.81 13.24
CA TRP A 238 -7.22 -1.41 13.18
C TRP A 238 -7.27 -0.83 11.77
N ASN A 239 -8.16 0.13 11.50
CA ASN A 239 -8.04 0.94 10.28
C ASN A 239 -7.07 2.11 10.51
N PRO A 240 -5.90 2.15 9.84
CA PRO A 240 -4.99 3.28 9.95
C PRO A 240 -5.52 4.53 9.23
N PHE A 241 -6.38 4.41 8.22
CA PHE A 241 -6.78 5.55 7.40
C PHE A 241 -7.83 6.42 8.10
N TYR A 242 -7.41 7.62 8.53
CA TYR A 242 -8.25 8.56 9.25
C TYR A 242 -8.98 9.55 8.33
N ALA A 243 -8.28 10.07 7.31
CA ALA A 243 -8.81 11.04 6.36
C ALA A 243 -8.14 10.92 4.99
N GLY A 244 -8.80 11.45 3.95
CA GLY A 244 -8.27 11.55 2.60
C GLY A 244 -8.57 12.93 1.99
N PHE A 245 -7.56 13.54 1.35
CA PHE A 245 -7.67 14.77 0.56
C PHE A 245 -7.42 14.44 -0.91
N GLY A 246 -8.38 14.76 -1.79
CA GLY A 246 -8.24 14.63 -3.24
C GLY A 246 -8.87 15.80 -3.99
N ASN A 247 -8.92 15.72 -5.31
CA ASN A 247 -9.55 16.74 -6.18
C ASN A 247 -10.67 16.17 -7.06
N ARG A 248 -10.80 14.84 -7.10
CA ARG A 248 -11.78 14.12 -7.92
C ARG A 248 -12.65 13.22 -7.05
N GLU A 249 -13.87 13.01 -7.51
CA GLU A 249 -14.83 12.09 -6.89
C GLU A 249 -14.32 10.63 -6.84
N THR A 250 -13.50 10.24 -7.81
CA THR A 250 -12.75 8.98 -7.82
C THR A 250 -11.83 8.79 -6.61
N ASP A 251 -11.40 9.88 -5.98
CA ASP A 251 -10.48 9.86 -4.84
C ASP A 251 -11.28 9.62 -3.57
N THR A 252 -12.41 10.33 -3.41
CA THR A 252 -13.42 10.05 -2.38
C THR A 252 -13.84 8.58 -2.39
N VAL A 253 -14.13 8.00 -3.56
CA VAL A 253 -14.40 6.56 -3.73
C VAL A 253 -13.19 5.71 -3.32
N SER A 254 -11.97 6.10 -3.72
CA SER A 254 -10.74 5.36 -3.38
C SER A 254 -10.44 5.34 -1.87
N TYR A 255 -10.75 6.41 -1.15
CA TYR A 255 -10.58 6.51 0.31
C TYR A 255 -11.70 5.78 1.06
N ALA A 256 -12.95 5.89 0.59
CA ALA A 256 -14.09 5.13 1.13
C ALA A 256 -13.88 3.61 1.00
N HIS A 257 -13.27 3.14 -0.10
CA HIS A 257 -12.92 1.72 -0.32
C HIS A 257 -12.00 1.14 0.78
N VAL A 258 -11.21 1.98 1.45
CA VAL A 258 -10.37 1.58 2.60
C VAL A 258 -10.91 2.06 3.95
N GLY A 259 -12.22 2.35 4.01
CA GLY A 259 -12.93 2.63 5.25
C GLY A 259 -12.70 4.03 5.83
N VAL A 260 -12.25 5.01 5.04
CA VAL A 260 -12.22 6.41 5.50
C VAL A 260 -13.66 6.94 5.57
N PRO A 261 -14.12 7.45 6.73
CA PRO A 261 -15.48 7.97 6.87
C PRO A 261 -15.78 9.13 5.91
N ALA A 262 -16.99 9.20 5.36
CA ALA A 262 -17.38 10.24 4.40
C ALA A 262 -17.18 11.68 4.91
N GLY A 263 -17.32 11.92 6.23
CA GLY A 263 -17.03 13.21 6.86
C GLY A 263 -15.54 13.59 6.92
N ARG A 264 -14.64 12.68 6.54
CA ARG A 264 -13.17 12.90 6.44
C ARG A 264 -12.62 12.60 5.04
N ASN A 265 -13.49 12.42 4.05
CA ASN A 265 -13.14 12.41 2.64
C ASN A 265 -13.32 13.83 2.10
N PHE A 266 -12.22 14.57 2.02
CA PHE A 266 -12.18 15.97 1.62
C PHE A 266 -11.84 16.09 0.13
N THR A 267 -12.59 16.92 -0.60
CA THR A 267 -12.29 17.28 -1.99
C THR A 267 -12.00 18.77 -2.08
N ILE A 268 -10.84 19.14 -2.63
CA ILE A 268 -10.49 20.53 -2.95
C ILE A 268 -10.82 20.84 -4.42
N ASN A 269 -11.26 22.07 -4.69
CA ASN A 269 -11.52 22.56 -6.05
C ASN A 269 -10.44 23.58 -6.50
N PRO A 270 -10.37 23.92 -7.80
CA PRO A 270 -9.34 24.84 -8.33
C PRO A 270 -9.32 26.26 -7.75
N LYS A 271 -10.34 26.69 -7.00
CA LYS A 271 -10.34 27.96 -6.27
C LYS A 271 -9.67 27.87 -4.89
N SER A 272 -9.28 26.68 -4.44
CA SER A 272 -8.85 26.37 -3.06
C SER A 272 -10.00 26.32 -2.04
N GLU A 273 -11.23 26.09 -2.51
CA GLU A 273 -12.38 25.77 -1.65
C GLU A 273 -12.42 24.24 -1.43
N VAL A 274 -12.61 23.80 -0.19
CA VAL A 274 -12.63 22.38 0.23
C VAL A 274 -14.00 22.02 0.82
N TYR A 275 -14.47 20.79 0.58
CA TYR A 275 -15.67 20.24 1.22
C TYR A 275 -15.47 18.78 1.60
N ALA A 276 -16.15 18.33 2.66
CA ALA A 276 -16.26 16.90 2.97
C ALA A 276 -17.32 16.26 2.06
N ALA A 277 -17.21 14.96 1.78
CA ALA A 277 -18.20 14.25 0.97
C ALA A 277 -19.63 14.34 1.55
N THR A 278 -19.77 14.44 2.88
CA THR A 278 -21.05 14.68 3.56
C THR A 278 -21.59 16.11 3.43
N THR A 279 -20.75 17.11 3.14
CA THR A 279 -21.15 18.54 3.06
C THR A 279 -21.11 19.12 1.65
N ARG A 280 -20.81 18.31 0.62
CA ARG A 280 -20.58 18.73 -0.77
C ARG A 280 -21.64 19.68 -1.35
N HIS A 281 -22.90 19.55 -0.94
CA HIS A 281 -24.03 20.34 -1.44
C HIS A 281 -24.50 21.43 -0.46
N THR A 282 -23.87 21.56 0.72
CA THR A 282 -24.36 22.40 1.83
C THR A 282 -23.30 23.31 2.44
N LYS A 283 -22.02 22.91 2.46
CA LYS A 283 -20.93 23.70 3.06
C LYS A 283 -19.57 23.41 2.42
N THR A 284 -18.97 24.48 1.88
CA THR A 284 -17.55 24.58 1.52
C THR A 284 -16.80 25.41 2.57
N TYR A 285 -15.48 25.26 2.59
CA TYR A 285 -14.54 26.00 3.45
C TYR A 285 -13.38 26.52 2.60
N SER A 286 -12.71 27.59 3.01
CA SER A 286 -11.36 27.90 2.50
C SER A 286 -10.33 26.97 3.16
N LEU A 287 -9.14 26.81 2.58
CA LEU A 287 -8.05 26.09 3.26
C LEU A 287 -7.68 26.74 4.61
N ALA A 288 -7.71 28.07 4.71
CA ALA A 288 -7.53 28.78 5.98
C ALA A 288 -8.60 28.37 7.02
N GLY A 289 -9.88 28.32 6.63
CA GLY A 289 -10.97 27.92 7.52
C GLY A 289 -10.97 26.42 7.90
N ILE A 290 -10.32 25.55 7.12
CA ILE A 290 -10.02 24.18 7.58
C ILE A 290 -8.81 24.16 8.52
N ASN A 291 -7.82 25.05 8.32
CA ASN A 291 -6.66 25.12 9.19
C ASN A 291 -7.00 25.68 10.58
N GLU A 292 -7.90 26.67 10.66
CA GLU A 292 -8.52 27.14 11.91
C GLU A 292 -9.26 26.02 12.67
N LEU A 293 -9.82 25.06 11.95
CA LEU A 293 -10.54 23.89 12.48
C LEU A 293 -9.66 22.63 12.58
N CYS A 294 -8.33 22.75 12.41
CA CYS A 294 -7.44 21.60 12.34
C CYS A 294 -7.50 20.74 13.62
N ASP A 295 -7.52 21.35 14.80
CA ASP A 295 -7.58 20.64 16.08
C ASP A 295 -8.94 19.98 16.35
N GLU A 296 -10.03 20.46 15.73
CA GLU A 296 -11.34 19.82 15.81
C GLU A 296 -11.45 18.63 14.84
N MET A 297 -10.96 18.79 13.62
CA MET A 297 -11.00 17.73 12.58
C MET A 297 -9.93 16.65 12.79
N PHE A 298 -8.77 17.02 13.36
CA PHE A 298 -7.59 16.19 13.59
C PHE A 298 -7.09 16.37 15.04
N PRO A 299 -7.86 15.95 16.06
CA PRO A 299 -7.52 16.17 17.46
C PRO A 299 -6.18 15.54 17.84
N PRO A 300 -5.35 16.20 18.68
CA PRO A 300 -4.03 15.73 19.07
C PRO A 300 -4.04 14.27 19.56
N VAL A 301 -3.39 13.39 18.79
CA VAL A 301 -3.23 11.97 19.14
C VAL A 301 -2.41 11.88 20.42
N ALA A 302 -3.00 11.29 21.46
CA ALA A 302 -2.38 11.13 22.76
C ALA A 302 -1.06 10.36 22.65
N ARG A 303 0.07 11.08 22.64
CA ARG A 303 1.41 10.48 22.61
C ARG A 303 1.54 9.62 23.86
N HIS A 304 1.64 8.30 23.70
CA HIS A 304 1.85 7.35 24.80
C HIS A 304 3.11 7.73 25.61
N ARG A 305 2.89 8.51 26.67
CA ARG A 305 3.93 8.90 27.61
C ARG A 305 4.27 7.66 28.41
N ARG A 306 5.35 6.96 28.01
CA ARG A 306 5.89 5.81 28.77
C ARG A 306 6.18 6.25 30.21
N THR A 307 5.24 5.96 31.09
CA THR A 307 5.38 6.12 32.54
C THR A 307 6.50 5.21 33.02
N ARG A 308 7.22 5.64 34.06
CA ARG A 308 8.30 4.82 34.65
C ARG A 308 7.77 3.56 35.38
N SER A 309 6.48 3.56 35.72
CA SER A 309 5.72 2.36 36.08
C SER A 309 5.33 1.59 34.80
N GLY A 310 5.68 0.30 34.74
CA GLY A 310 5.46 -0.58 33.58
C GLY A 310 4.00 -1.00 33.31
N ALA A 311 3.02 -0.25 33.83
CA ALA A 311 1.63 -0.39 33.44
C ALA A 311 1.38 0.52 32.22
N ALA A 312 0.92 -0.07 31.11
CA ALA A 312 0.42 0.71 29.98
C ALA A 312 -0.95 1.28 30.37
N ASP A 313 -0.99 2.56 30.74
CA ASP A 313 -2.22 3.24 31.10
C ASP A 313 -3.07 3.45 29.84
N LEU A 314 -3.96 2.51 29.56
CA LEU A 314 -4.91 2.52 28.45
C LEU A 314 -6.14 3.37 28.81
N THR A 315 -5.90 4.59 29.31
CA THR A 315 -6.90 5.50 29.86
C THR A 315 -7.73 6.18 28.77
N HIS A 316 -8.67 5.42 28.21
CA HIS A 316 -10.04 5.86 27.89
C HIS A 316 -10.24 6.89 26.75
N CYS A 317 -9.20 7.58 26.27
CA CYS A 317 -9.34 8.67 25.29
C CYS A 317 -9.66 8.20 23.87
N ASP A 318 -9.14 7.05 23.41
CA ASP A 318 -9.47 6.47 22.10
C ASP A 318 -10.82 5.72 22.08
N ALA A 319 -11.49 5.57 23.23
CA ALA A 319 -12.72 4.76 23.34
C ALA A 319 -14.01 5.52 22.99
N PHE A 320 -14.08 6.83 23.27
CA PHE A 320 -15.30 7.63 23.14
C PHE A 320 -15.08 8.90 22.31
N ALA A 321 -15.16 8.71 21.00
CA ALA A 321 -15.54 9.75 20.04
C ALA A 321 -16.48 9.08 19.02
N ASP A 322 -17.54 9.78 18.58
CA ASP A 322 -18.56 9.21 17.67
C ASP A 322 -17.98 8.64 16.37
N SER A 323 -16.79 9.11 15.96
CA SER A 323 -16.09 8.57 14.79
C SER A 323 -15.55 7.14 14.96
N ASN A 324 -15.47 6.62 16.19
CA ASN A 324 -15.00 5.25 16.46
C ASN A 324 -16.18 4.27 16.63
N TYR A 325 -17.40 4.77 16.83
CA TYR A 325 -18.62 3.96 17.02
C TYR A 325 -18.90 3.02 15.83
N TRP A 326 -18.62 3.47 14.61
CA TRP A 326 -18.84 2.74 13.36
C TRP A 326 -17.86 1.59 13.10
N GLY A 327 -16.93 1.30 14.02
CA GLY A 327 -16.05 0.12 13.93
C GLY A 327 -16.75 -1.23 14.08
N LYS A 328 -18.04 -1.25 14.44
CA LYS A 328 -18.84 -2.49 14.57
C LYS A 328 -19.58 -2.84 13.29
N GLY A 329 -18.93 -3.68 12.47
CA GLY A 329 -19.58 -4.40 11.37
C GLY A 329 -19.17 -3.89 9.99
N PHE A 330 -18.19 -4.54 9.38
CA PHE A 330 -17.97 -4.43 7.94
C PHE A 330 -19.17 -5.07 7.22
N MET A 331 -19.85 -4.31 6.37
CA MET A 331 -20.68 -4.92 5.33
C MET A 331 -19.73 -5.50 4.26
N ASN A 332 -19.83 -6.81 4.04
CA ASN A 332 -19.23 -7.45 2.87
C ASN A 332 -20.04 -7.01 1.64
N ILE A 333 -19.64 -5.89 1.03
CA ILE A 333 -20.08 -5.53 -0.33
C ILE A 333 -19.39 -6.53 -1.27
N ASP A 334 -20.18 -7.23 -2.08
CA ASP A 334 -19.62 -8.12 -3.10
C ASP A 334 -19.02 -7.28 -4.24
N ASP A 335 -17.85 -7.68 -4.76
CA ASP A 335 -17.21 -7.05 -5.92
C ASP A 335 -18.11 -7.16 -7.18
N SER A 336 -19.19 -7.95 -7.14
CA SER A 336 -20.23 -8.07 -8.19
C SER A 336 -21.29 -6.96 -8.20
N GLU A 337 -21.45 -6.17 -7.13
CA GLU A 337 -22.48 -5.12 -7.04
C GLU A 337 -21.97 -3.70 -7.43
N LEU A 338 -20.75 -3.59 -7.95
CA LEU A 338 -20.18 -2.33 -8.45
C LEU A 338 -20.49 -2.12 -9.95
N PRO A 339 -20.94 -0.91 -10.38
CA PRO A 339 -21.32 -0.60 -11.76
C PRO A 339 -20.16 -0.35 -12.74
#